data_AF-A0A9E3DSY5-F1
#
_entry.id   AF-A0A9E3DSY5-F1
#
_cell.length_a   1.000
_cell.length_b   1.000
_cell.length_c   1.000
_cell.angle_alpha   90.00
_cell.angle_beta   90.00
_cell.angle_gamma   90.00
#
_symmetry.space_group_name_H-M   'P 1'
#
loop_
_entity.id
_entity.type
_entity.pdbx_description
1 polymer ?
#
loop_
_entity_poly.entity_id
_entity_poly.type
_entity_poly.pdbx_seq_one_letter_code
_entity_poly.pdbx_strand_id
1 'polypeptide(L)'
;MGTVPELLLLATPRGYCAGVDRAVQTVERALELYGAPVYVRKEIVHNKHVVSQLRDRGAVFVDSEREIPEGATAVFSAHGVAPAVHANAARRHLRTIDATCPLVTKVHVEARKFAAEGYTIVLIGHAGHEE
;
A
#
# COMPACT_ATOMS: atom_id res chain seq x y z
N MET A 1 -9.84 12.57 40.01
CA MET A 1 -10.81 12.25 38.93
C MET A 1 -10.66 13.36 37.90
N GLY A 2 -10.14 13.04 36.72
CA GLY A 2 -9.89 14.04 35.67
C GLY A 2 -11.21 14.62 35.15
N THR A 3 -11.21 15.91 34.81
CA THR A 3 -12.35 16.61 34.22
C THR A 3 -12.78 15.92 32.93
N VAL A 4 -14.04 15.52 32.85
CA VAL A 4 -14.65 14.98 31.63
C VAL A 4 -14.89 16.16 30.68
N PRO A 5 -14.52 16.07 29.39
CA PRO A 5 -14.74 17.17 28.46
C PRO A 5 -16.25 17.46 28.35
N GLU A 6 -16.62 18.73 28.54
CA GLU A 6 -18.02 19.20 28.44
C GLU A 6 -18.56 19.14 27.01
N LEU A 7 -17.69 19.14 26.01
CA LEU A 7 -18.05 19.07 24.59
C LEU A 7 -16.99 18.32 23.77
N LEU A 8 -17.43 17.28 23.05
CA LEU A 8 -16.61 16.55 22.07
C LEU A 8 -17.08 16.91 20.66
N LEU A 9 -16.21 17.54 19.88
CA LEU A 9 -16.46 17.86 18.47
C LEU A 9 -15.79 16.82 17.57
N LEU A 10 -16.55 16.28 16.61
CA LEU A 10 -16.06 15.29 15.65
C LEU A 10 -16.05 15.89 14.25
N ALA A 11 -14.88 15.96 13.63
CA ALA A 11 -14.71 16.47 12.28
C ALA A 11 -15.36 15.57 11.22
N THR A 12 -15.79 16.17 10.09
CA THR A 12 -16.27 15.46 8.91
C THR A 12 -15.71 16.13 7.64
N PRO A 13 -15.10 15.39 6.69
CA PRO A 13 -14.85 13.94 6.73
C PRO A 13 -13.72 13.55 7.70
N ARG A 14 -13.76 12.32 8.22
CA ARG A 14 -12.70 11.71 9.04
C ARG A 14 -12.63 10.21 8.76
N GLY A 15 -11.45 9.61 8.90
CA GLY A 15 -11.25 8.17 8.72
C GLY A 15 -10.77 7.78 7.33
N TYR A 16 -11.31 6.69 6.79
CA TYR A 16 -10.83 6.07 5.54
C TYR A 16 -11.09 6.97 4.34
N CYS A 17 -10.07 7.11 3.49
CA CYS A 17 -10.27 7.56 2.12
C CYS A 17 -10.51 6.34 1.20
N ALA A 18 -10.96 6.59 -0.03
CA ALA A 18 -11.21 5.52 -1.00
C ALA A 18 -9.95 4.67 -1.31
N GLY A 19 -8.76 5.27 -1.26
CA GLY A 19 -7.50 4.55 -1.46
C GLY A 19 -7.18 3.56 -0.34
N VAL A 20 -7.39 3.98 0.91
CA VAL A 20 -7.22 3.12 2.10
C VAL A 20 -8.22 1.98 2.09
N ASP A 21 -9.50 2.27 1.85
CA ASP A 21 -10.56 1.25 1.81
C ASP A 21 -10.27 0.19 0.74
N ARG A 22 -9.94 0.62 -0.48
CA ARG A 22 -9.54 -0.29 -1.57
C ARG A 22 -8.33 -1.15 -1.19
N ALA A 23 -7.30 -0.56 -0.57
CA ALA A 23 -6.07 -1.27 -0.26
C ALA A 23 -6.28 -2.36 0.80
N VAL A 24 -7.05 -2.04 1.85
CA VAL A 24 -7.41 -3.03 2.88
C VAL A 24 -8.23 -4.16 2.26
N GLN A 25 -9.31 -3.84 1.54
CA GLN A 25 -10.16 -4.85 0.89
C GLN A 25 -9.39 -5.73 -0.10
N THR A 26 -8.35 -5.19 -0.74
CA THR A 26 -7.50 -5.96 -1.66
C THR A 26 -6.80 -7.12 -0.93
N VAL A 27 -6.25 -6.88 0.27
CA VAL A 27 -5.60 -7.92 1.07
C VAL A 27 -6.63 -8.92 1.60
N GLU A 28 -7.78 -8.42 2.09
CA GLU A 28 -8.86 -9.28 2.60
C GLU A 28 -9.37 -10.23 1.51
N ARG A 29 -9.63 -9.70 0.31
CA ARG A 29 -10.09 -10.49 -0.83
C ARG A 29 -9.04 -11.46 -1.33
N ALA A 30 -7.75 -11.08 -1.31
CA ALA A 30 -6.67 -11.98 -1.65
C ALA A 30 -6.60 -13.17 -0.67
N LEU A 31 -6.78 -12.92 0.63
CA LEU A 31 -6.83 -13.99 1.64
C LEU A 31 -8.03 -14.91 1.43
N GLU A 32 -9.20 -14.36 1.09
CA GLU A 32 -10.40 -15.15 0.78
C GLU A 32 -10.25 -16.03 -0.47
N LEU A 33 -9.64 -15.49 -1.53
CA LEU A 33 -9.53 -16.17 -2.82
C LEU A 33 -8.37 -17.17 -2.89
N TYR A 34 -7.24 -16.84 -2.25
CA TYR A 34 -6.00 -17.60 -2.38
C TYR A 34 -5.57 -18.33 -1.11
N GLY A 35 -6.23 -18.06 0.03
CA GLY A 35 -5.83 -18.58 1.33
C GLY A 35 -4.55 -17.93 1.88
N ALA A 36 -4.24 -18.24 3.13
CA ALA A 36 -2.98 -17.82 3.75
C ALA A 36 -1.80 -18.72 3.31
N PRO A 37 -0.57 -18.20 3.21
CA PRO A 37 -0.20 -16.79 3.43
C PRO A 37 -0.39 -15.91 2.17
N VAL A 38 -0.81 -14.66 2.40
CA VAL A 38 -0.71 -13.58 1.40
C VAL A 38 0.37 -12.61 1.86
N TYR A 39 1.38 -12.38 1.01
CA TYR A 39 2.47 -11.48 1.36
C TYR A 39 2.13 -10.04 0.98
N VAL A 40 2.41 -9.10 1.86
CA VAL A 40 2.22 -7.66 1.60
C VAL A 40 3.58 -6.98 1.70
N ARG A 41 3.99 -6.28 0.64
CA ARG A 41 5.23 -5.51 0.67
C ARG A 41 4.98 -4.20 1.41
N LYS A 42 5.70 -4.00 2.51
CA LYS A 42 5.48 -2.92 3.50
C LYS A 42 4.09 -2.97 4.10
N GLU A 43 3.79 -2.07 5.03
CA GLU A 43 2.44 -1.98 5.59
C GLU A 43 1.44 -1.57 4.50
N ILE A 44 0.26 -2.21 4.46
CA ILE A 44 -0.78 -1.89 3.47
C ILE A 44 -1.26 -0.45 3.61
N VAL A 45 -1.31 0.01 4.87
CA VAL A 45 -1.56 1.39 5.32
C VAL A 45 -0.83 1.58 6.67
N HIS A 46 -0.46 2.81 7.00
CA HIS A 46 0.21 3.15 8.27
C HIS A 46 -0.76 3.17 9.47
N ASN A 47 -1.45 2.05 9.73
CA ASN A 47 -2.34 1.87 10.86
C ASN A 47 -2.12 0.51 11.52
N LYS A 48 -1.58 0.53 12.75
CA LYS A 48 -1.22 -0.67 13.50
C LYS A 48 -2.40 -1.61 13.75
N HIS A 49 -3.61 -1.08 13.95
CA HIS A 49 -4.79 -1.89 14.21
C HIS A 49 -5.19 -2.70 12.96
N VAL A 50 -5.20 -2.03 11.80
CA VAL A 50 -5.47 -2.67 10.50
C VAL A 50 -4.42 -3.72 10.17
N VAL A 51 -3.13 -3.39 10.35
CA VAL A 51 -2.02 -4.32 10.10
C VAL A 51 -2.14 -5.56 11.00
N SER A 52 -2.45 -5.38 12.29
CA SER A 52 -2.64 -6.51 13.22
C SER A 52 -3.79 -7.42 12.78
N GLN A 53 -4.95 -6.86 12.45
CA GLN A 53 -6.12 -7.64 12.02
C GLN A 53 -5.84 -8.47 10.77
N LEU A 54 -5.08 -7.91 9.81
CA LEU A 54 -4.71 -8.65 8.60
C LEU A 54 -3.66 -9.73 8.89
N ARG A 55 -2.71 -9.50 9.81
CA ARG A 55 -1.77 -10.53 10.26
C ARG A 55 -2.50 -11.71 10.90
N ASP A 56 -3.47 -11.43 11.76
CA ASP A 56 -4.28 -12.47 12.42
C ASP A 56 -5.07 -13.32 11.42
N ARG A 57 -5.38 -12.76 10.24
CA ARG A 57 -6.02 -13.47 9.12
C ARG A 57 -5.06 -14.20 8.18
N GLY A 58 -3.74 -14.08 8.39
CA GLY A 58 -2.71 -14.76 7.59
C GLY A 58 -1.98 -13.90 6.57
N ALA A 59 -2.09 -12.57 6.64
CA ALA A 59 -1.23 -11.68 5.87
C ALA A 59 0.19 -11.62 6.47
N VAL A 60 1.21 -11.71 5.62
CA VAL A 60 2.63 -11.62 6.02
C VAL A 60 3.22 -10.35 5.43
N PHE A 61 3.47 -9.37 6.29
CA PHE A 61 4.09 -8.10 5.89
C PHE A 61 5.61 -8.25 5.87
N VAL A 62 6.23 -7.89 4.75
CA VAL A 62 7.68 -7.98 4.50
C VAL A 62 8.26 -6.63 4.11
N ASP A 63 9.54 -6.41 4.34
CA ASP A 63 10.18 -5.15 3.97
C ASP A 63 10.49 -5.06 2.47
N SER A 64 10.77 -6.19 1.83
CA SER A 64 11.09 -6.29 0.41
C SER A 64 10.34 -7.44 -0.24
N GLU A 65 9.98 -7.21 -1.51
CA GLU A 65 9.50 -8.24 -2.42
C GLU A 65 10.48 -9.40 -2.62
N ARG A 66 11.75 -9.27 -2.19
CA ARG A 66 12.78 -10.32 -2.23
C ARG A 66 12.64 -11.36 -1.14
N GLU A 67 11.93 -11.04 -0.06
CA GLU A 67 11.70 -11.95 1.07
C GLU A 67 10.52 -12.90 0.83
N ILE A 68 9.69 -12.60 -0.16
CA ILE A 68 8.48 -13.38 -0.51
C ILE A 68 8.89 -14.70 -1.18
N PRO A 69 8.36 -15.88 -0.87
CA PRO A 69 8.68 -17.09 -1.63
C PRO A 69 8.33 -16.98 -3.13
N GLU A 70 9.14 -17.57 -4.01
CA GLU A 70 8.85 -17.56 -5.45
C GLU A 70 7.49 -18.19 -5.76
N GLY A 71 6.76 -17.65 -6.73
CA GLY A 71 5.41 -18.12 -7.06
C GLY A 71 4.30 -17.68 -6.09
N ALA A 72 4.63 -17.10 -4.93
CA ALA A 72 3.64 -16.72 -3.92
C ALA A 72 2.80 -15.50 -4.34
N THR A 73 1.66 -15.31 -3.65
CA THR A 73 0.80 -14.13 -3.83
C THR A 73 1.39 -12.93 -3.09
N ALA A 74 1.61 -11.82 -3.80
CA ALA A 74 2.18 -10.59 -3.28
C ALA A 74 1.25 -9.41 -3.53
N VAL A 75 0.99 -8.60 -2.51
CA VAL A 75 0.23 -7.35 -2.60
C VAL A 75 1.19 -6.17 -2.42
N PHE A 76 1.13 -5.19 -3.32
CA PHE A 76 1.84 -3.92 -3.16
C PHE A 76 0.96 -2.90 -2.43
N SER A 77 1.56 -2.10 -1.55
CA SER A 77 0.83 -1.19 -0.66
C SER A 77 0.16 -0.02 -1.39
N ALA A 78 -0.70 0.71 -0.67
CA ALA A 78 -1.41 1.86 -1.23
C ALA A 78 -0.48 3.00 -1.71
N HIS A 79 0.75 3.06 -1.17
CA HIS A 79 1.75 4.10 -1.41
C HIS A 79 2.47 3.95 -2.76
N GLY A 80 2.27 2.84 -3.47
CA GLY A 80 2.98 2.58 -4.72
C GLY A 80 4.34 1.91 -4.54
N VAL A 81 4.92 1.48 -5.66
CA VAL A 81 6.25 0.88 -5.70
C VAL A 81 7.04 1.35 -6.91
N ALA A 82 8.37 1.34 -6.79
CA ALA A 82 9.25 1.65 -7.89
C ALA A 82 9.14 0.62 -9.04
N PRO A 83 9.42 1.00 -10.30
CA PRO A 83 9.43 0.07 -11.44
C PRO A 83 10.31 -1.16 -11.24
N ALA A 84 11.43 -1.02 -10.51
CA ALA A 84 12.33 -2.12 -10.20
C ALA A 84 11.68 -3.20 -9.32
N VAL A 85 10.72 -2.84 -8.45
CA VAL A 85 9.97 -3.78 -7.61
C VAL A 85 9.06 -4.65 -8.47
N HIS A 86 8.36 -4.06 -9.44
CA HIS A 86 7.57 -4.84 -10.42
C HIS A 86 8.46 -5.81 -11.21
N ALA A 87 9.61 -5.35 -11.69
CA ALA A 87 10.55 -6.20 -12.43
C ALA A 87 11.10 -7.35 -11.56
N ASN A 88 11.43 -7.09 -10.29
CA ASN A 88 11.84 -8.13 -9.35
C ASN A 88 10.73 -9.15 -9.12
N ALA A 89 9.50 -8.70 -8.86
CA ALA A 89 8.37 -9.58 -8.63
C ALA A 89 8.06 -10.48 -9.84
N ALA A 90 8.13 -9.92 -11.06
CA ALA A 90 7.97 -10.69 -12.29
C ALA A 90 9.05 -11.77 -12.46
N ARG A 91 10.33 -11.43 -12.21
CA ARG A 91 11.44 -12.40 -12.24
C ARG A 91 11.30 -13.55 -11.26
N ARG A 92 10.66 -13.28 -10.11
CA ARG A 92 10.41 -14.26 -9.04
C ARG A 92 9.07 -14.99 -9.21
N HIS A 93 8.42 -14.78 -10.36
CA HIS A 93 7.13 -15.37 -10.70
C HIS A 93 6.04 -15.12 -9.66
N LEU A 94 6.09 -13.99 -8.93
CA LEU A 94 5.10 -13.67 -7.92
C LEU A 94 3.74 -13.40 -8.57
N ARG A 95 2.67 -13.86 -7.94
CA ARG A 95 1.29 -13.49 -8.30
C ARG A 95 0.98 -12.13 -7.68
N THR A 96 1.29 -11.06 -8.41
CA THR A 96 1.20 -9.69 -7.88
C THR A 96 -0.21 -9.11 -7.99
N ILE A 97 -0.67 -8.47 -6.92
CA ILE A 97 -1.90 -7.66 -6.88
C ILE A 97 -1.50 -6.25 -6.46
N ASP A 98 -1.82 -5.26 -7.29
CA ASP A 98 -1.40 -3.88 -7.05
C ASP A 98 -2.52 -3.06 -6.36
N ALA A 99 -2.31 -2.79 -5.07
CA ALA A 99 -3.23 -2.02 -4.25
C ALA A 99 -2.92 -0.51 -4.25
N THR A 100 -1.97 -0.04 -5.07
CA THR A 100 -1.61 1.38 -5.18
C THR A 100 -2.85 2.25 -5.38
N CYS A 101 -2.94 3.34 -4.64
CA CYS A 101 -4.03 4.30 -4.78
C CYS A 101 -4.04 4.88 -6.20
N PRO A 102 -5.20 4.94 -6.90
CA PRO A 102 -5.26 5.52 -8.25
C PRO A 102 -4.74 6.95 -8.34
N LEU A 103 -4.82 7.71 -7.23
CA LEU A 103 -4.27 9.07 -7.18
C LEU A 103 -2.73 9.08 -7.15
N VAL A 104 -2.10 8.09 -6.50
CA VAL A 104 -0.64 7.89 -6.55
C VAL A 104 -0.22 7.44 -7.94
N THR A 105 -0.95 6.47 -8.53
CA THR A 105 -0.70 6.02 -9.91
C THR A 105 -0.77 7.18 -10.90
N LYS A 106 -1.71 8.13 -10.71
CA LYS A 106 -1.78 9.34 -11.53
C LYS A 106 -0.48 10.14 -11.48
N VAL A 107 0.09 10.37 -10.30
CA VAL A 107 1.37 11.08 -10.14
C VAL A 107 2.50 10.33 -10.86
N HIS A 108 2.57 9.00 -10.73
CA HIS A 108 3.54 8.18 -11.45
C HIS A 108 3.40 8.31 -12.98
N VAL A 109 2.17 8.33 -13.49
CA VAL A 109 1.90 8.45 -14.94
C VAL A 109 2.32 9.82 -15.45
N GLU A 110 1.95 10.91 -14.77
CA GLU A 110 2.33 12.27 -15.17
C GLU A 110 3.85 12.48 -15.11
N ALA A 111 4.52 11.99 -14.06
CA ALA A 111 5.97 12.09 -13.94
C ALA A 111 6.69 11.41 -15.10
N ARG A 112 6.23 10.21 -15.51
CA ARG A 112 6.79 9.48 -16.66
C ARG A 112 6.53 10.21 -17.97
N LYS A 113 5.31 10.73 -18.15
CA LYS A 113 4.92 11.49 -19.35
C LYS A 113 5.80 12.72 -19.53
N PHE A 114 5.89 13.58 -18.53
CA PHE A 114 6.68 14.81 -18.63
C PHE A 114 8.18 14.54 -18.76
N ALA A 115 8.70 13.50 -18.11
CA ALA A 115 10.08 13.07 -18.32
C ALA A 115 10.33 12.62 -19.77
N ALA A 116 9.39 11.89 -20.38
CA ALA A 116 9.46 11.49 -21.80
C ALA A 116 9.37 12.68 -22.76
N GLU A 117 8.72 13.77 -22.36
CA GLU A 117 8.66 15.04 -23.09
C GLU A 117 9.92 15.91 -22.88
N GLY A 118 10.89 15.46 -22.07
CA GLY A 118 12.16 16.17 -21.84
C GLY A 118 12.14 17.19 -20.71
N TYR A 119 11.09 17.22 -19.89
CA TYR A 119 11.01 18.11 -18.73
C TYR A 119 11.86 17.62 -17.56
N THR A 120 12.38 18.58 -16.78
CA THR A 120 12.94 18.30 -15.45
C THR A 120 11.80 18.16 -14.44
N ILE A 121 11.75 17.04 -13.72
CA ILE A 121 10.74 16.80 -12.68
C ILE A 121 11.27 17.30 -11.33
N VAL A 122 10.48 18.15 -10.66
CA VAL A 122 10.71 18.55 -9.26
C VAL A 122 9.61 17.93 -8.41
N LEU A 123 9.99 16.95 -7.58
CA LEU A 123 9.08 16.29 -6.65
C LEU A 123 9.09 17.02 -5.30
N ILE A 124 7.94 17.53 -4.88
CA ILE A 124 7.75 18.09 -3.53
C ILE A 124 7.25 16.98 -2.62
N GLY A 125 8.09 16.54 -1.70
CA GLY A 125 7.78 15.43 -0.78
C GLY A 125 8.80 15.33 0.36
N HIS A 126 8.63 14.33 1.21
CA HIS A 126 9.53 14.05 2.32
C HIS A 126 10.52 12.96 1.94
N ALA A 127 11.82 13.22 2.14
CA ALA A 127 12.85 12.22 1.89
C ALA A 127 12.62 10.97 2.76
N GLY A 128 12.64 9.79 2.13
CA GLY A 128 12.47 8.50 2.82
C GLY A 128 11.02 8.07 3.07
N HIS A 129 10.02 8.87 2.65
CA HIS A 129 8.63 8.41 2.62
C HIS A 129 8.43 7.34 1.53
N GLU A 130 7.48 6.41 1.72
CA GLU A 130 7.27 5.30 0.79
C GLU A 130 6.67 5.72 -0.57
N GLU A 131 5.83 6.76 -0.56
CA GLU A 131 5.19 7.37 -1.75
C GLU A 131 6.16 8.20 -2.59
#